data_AF-A0AAV8XGZ9-F1
#
_entry.id   AF-A0AAV8XGZ9-F1
#
_cell.length_a   1.000
_cell.length_b   1.000
_cell.length_c   1.000
_cell.angle_alpha   90.00
_cell.angle_beta   90.00
_cell.angle_gamma   90.00
#
_symmetry.space_group_name_H-M   'P 1'
#
loop_
_entity.id
_entity.type
_entity.pdbx_description
1 polymer ?
#
loop_
_entity_poly.entity_id
_entity_poly.type
_entity_poly.pdbx_seq_one_letter_code
_entity_poly.pdbx_strand_id
1 'polypeptide(L)' 'MGFIDQQGYEAISSVAEDTKISLDAEKFVEATNLWGKTEYAVEVETNFGVDFYNVLTKIKSLDEKNQYLKGEF' A
#
# COMPACT_ATOMS: atom_id res chain seq x y z
N MET A 1 1.26 6.68 -19.00
CA MET A 1 0.99 5.30 -18.55
C MET A 1 1.77 5.09 -17.27
N GLY A 2 1.08 5.17 -16.13
CA GLY A 2 1.61 4.79 -14.81
C GLY A 2 1.11 3.39 -14.42
N PHE A 3 1.43 2.92 -13.22
CA PHE A 3 0.97 1.60 -12.72
C PHE A 3 -0.55 1.50 -12.54
N ILE A 4 -1.25 2.63 -12.42
CA ILE A 4 -2.69 2.72 -12.19
C ILE A 4 -3.32 3.72 -13.16
N ASP A 5 -4.62 3.57 -13.40
CA ASP A 5 -5.44 4.55 -14.10
C ASP A 5 -6.11 5.53 -13.12
N GLN A 6 -7.01 6.37 -13.63
CA GLN A 6 -7.71 7.37 -12.82
C GLN A 6 -8.55 6.73 -11.71
N GLN A 7 -9.17 5.57 -11.97
CA GLN A 7 -10.01 4.88 -10.99
C GLN A 7 -9.14 4.32 -9.86
N GLY A 8 -8.02 3.68 -10.20
CA GLY A 8 -7.08 3.18 -9.19
C GLY A 8 -6.48 4.30 -8.36
N TYR A 9 -6.20 5.45 -8.97
CA TYR A 9 -5.74 6.65 -8.25
C TYR A 9 -6.78 7.15 -7.25
N GLU A 10 -8.05 7.24 -7.64
CA GLU A 10 -9.14 7.68 -6.77
C GLU A 10 -9.38 6.70 -5.62
N ALA A 11 -9.32 5.40 -5.87
CA ALA A 11 -9.47 4.36 -4.86
C ALA A 11 -8.37 4.44 -3.78
N ILE A 12 -7.11 4.55 -4.19
CA ILE A 12 -5.97 4.70 -3.27
C ILE A 12 -6.09 6.04 -2.51
N SER A 13 -6.42 7.11 -3.22
CA SER A 13 -6.53 8.45 -2.60
C SER A 13 -7.61 8.50 -1.53
N SER A 14 -8.76 7.87 -1.76
CA SER A 14 -9.87 7.85 -0.80
C SER A 14 -9.46 7.22 0.53
N VAL A 15 -8.81 6.06 0.52
CA VAL A 15 -8.41 5.37 1.77
C VAL A 15 -7.21 6.05 2.45
N ALA A 16 -6.33 6.67 1.67
CA ALA A 16 -5.24 7.49 2.21
C ALA A 16 -5.76 8.74 2.93
N GLU A 17 -6.79 9.39 2.37
CA GLU A 17 -7.46 10.53 3.00
C GLU A 17 -8.13 10.11 4.33
N ASP A 18 -8.84 8.98 4.36
CA ASP A 18 -9.42 8.44 5.59
C ASP A 18 -8.35 8.16 6.65
N THR A 19 -7.22 7.58 6.25
CA THR A 19 -6.08 7.33 7.14
C THR A 19 -5.57 8.64 7.74
N LYS A 20 -5.41 9.67 6.91
CA LYS A 20 -4.99 11.01 7.36
C LYS A 20 -5.99 11.62 8.33
N ILE A 21 -7.29 11.54 8.05
CA ILE A 21 -8.36 12.07 8.91
C ILE A 21 -8.31 11.41 10.29
N SER A 22 -8.19 10.07 10.35
CA SER A 22 -8.09 9.36 11.63
C SER A 22 -6.79 9.65 12.39
N LEU A 23 -5.68 9.83 11.67
CA LEU A 23 -4.39 10.20 12.25
C LEU A 23 -4.45 11.61 12.86
N ASP A 24 -4.96 12.59 12.11
CA ASP A 24 -5.10 13.99 12.55
C ASP A 24 -6.09 14.11 13.74
N ALA A 25 -7.04 13.18 13.86
CA ALA A 25 -7.96 13.07 14.99
C ALA A 25 -7.40 12.27 16.19
N GLU A 26 -6.11 11.92 16.19
CA GLU A 26 -5.41 11.13 17.22
C GLU A 26 -6.03 9.73 17.48
N LYS A 27 -6.80 9.21 16.53
CA LYS A 27 -7.42 7.88 16.62
C LYS A 27 -6.44 6.81 16.14
N PHE A 28 -5.33 6.64 16.85
CA PHE A 28 -4.19 5.85 16.38
C PHE A 28 -4.54 4.40 16.00
N VAL A 29 -5.40 3.72 16.77
CA VAL A 29 -5.81 2.34 16.43
C VAL A 29 -6.58 2.30 15.10
N GLU A 30 -7.46 3.27 14.87
CA GLU A 30 -8.21 3.37 13.61
C GLU A 30 -7.28 3.75 12.45
N ALA A 31 -6.38 4.71 12.66
CA ALA A 31 -5.39 5.13 11.68
C ALA A 31 -4.50 3.95 11.25
N THR A 32 -4.01 3.12 12.18
CA THR A 32 -3.22 1.92 11.85
C THR A 32 -4.03 0.91 11.04
N ASN A 33 -5.32 0.72 11.35
CA ASN A 33 -6.17 -0.18 10.57
C ASN A 33 -6.41 0.34 9.15
N LEU A 34 -6.60 1.65 8.99
CA LEU A 34 -6.76 2.31 7.69
C LEU A 34 -5.46 2.32 6.89
N TRP A 35 -4.32 2.41 7.56
CA TRP A 35 -3.00 2.27 6.94
C TRP A 35 -2.84 0.91 6.26
N GLY A 36 -3.14 -0.19 6.95
CA GLY A 36 -3.12 -1.52 6.33
C GLY A 36 -4.08 -1.66 5.14
N LYS A 37 -5.22 -0.95 5.15
CA LYS A 37 -6.12 -0.91 3.98
C LYS A 37 -5.55 -0.09 2.83
N THR A 38 -4.81 0.98 3.13
CA THR A 38 -4.11 1.78 2.14
C THR A 38 -3.04 0.95 1.42
N GLU A 39 -2.26 0.18 2.17
CA GLU A 39 -1.30 -0.79 1.61
C GLU A 39 -1.99 -1.78 0.66
N TYR A 40 -3.08 -2.39 1.11
CA TYR A 40 -3.83 -3.35 0.31
C TYR A 40 -4.41 -2.73 -0.97
N ALA A 41 -4.93 -1.50 -0.90
CA ALA A 41 -5.44 -0.80 -2.07
C ALA A 41 -4.35 -0.56 -3.11
N VAL A 42 -3.14 -0.15 -2.68
CA VAL A 42 -2.00 0.00 -3.60
C VAL A 42 -1.62 -1.34 -4.23
N GLU A 43 -1.54 -2.42 -3.46
CA GLU A 43 -1.22 -3.74 -4.01
C GLU A 43 -2.27 -4.18 -5.05
N VAL A 44 -3.56 -4.03 -4.76
CA VAL A 44 -4.64 -4.46 -5.68
C VAL A 44 -4.68 -3.60 -6.95
N GLU A 45 -4.69 -2.29 -6.82
CA GLU A 45 -4.81 -1.38 -7.97
C GLU A 45 -3.58 -1.43 -8.88
N THR A 46 -2.41 -1.78 -8.34
CA THR A 46 -1.20 -2.00 -9.13
C THR A 46 -1.05 -3.43 -9.65
N ASN A 47 -2.07 -4.28 -9.47
CA ASN A 47 -2.04 -5.71 -9.78
C ASN A 47 -0.80 -6.41 -9.18
N PHE A 48 -0.50 -6.10 -7.92
CA PHE A 48 0.64 -6.57 -7.14
C PHE A 48 2.00 -6.23 -7.77
N GLY A 49 2.03 -5.26 -8.68
CA GLY A 49 3.24 -4.81 -9.38
C GLY A 49 4.08 -3.80 -8.61
N VAL A 50 3.57 -3.29 -7.49
CA VAL A 50 4.26 -2.35 -6.60
C VAL A 50 4.31 -2.94 -5.20
N ASP A 51 5.51 -2.99 -4.62
CA ASP A 51 5.68 -3.14 -3.18
C ASP A 51 5.53 -1.76 -2.54
N PHE A 52 4.53 -1.64 -1.66
CA PHE A 52 4.20 -0.40 -0.98
C PHE A 52 5.38 0.19 -0.20
N TYR A 53 6.23 -0.67 0.40
CA TYR A 53 7.40 -0.25 1.16
C TYR A 53 8.67 -0.14 0.32
N ASN A 54 8.67 -0.75 -0.87
CA ASN A 54 9.84 -0.82 -1.75
C ASN A 54 9.54 -0.35 -3.18
N VAL A 55 9.02 0.87 -3.31
CA VAL A 55 8.67 1.50 -4.60
C VAL A 55 9.86 1.67 -5.58
N LEU A 56 11.10 1.58 -5.10
CA LEU A 56 12.32 1.69 -5.92
C LEU A 56 12.91 0.33 -6.33
N THR A 57 12.51 -0.76 -5.67
CA THR A 57 13.10 -2.09 -5.89
C THR A 57 12.05 -2.98 -6.55
N LYS A 58 12.23 -3.28 -7.85
CA LYS A 58 11.36 -4.23 -8.54
C LYS A 58 11.52 -5.62 -7.93
N ILE A 59 10.49 -6.08 -7.23
CA ILE A 59 10.28 -7.50 -6.95
C ILE A 59 9.85 -8.16 -8.25
N LYS A 60 10.64 -9.08 -8.79
CA LYS A 60 10.38 -9.75 -10.07
C LYS A 60 9.51 -11.00 -9.90
N SER A 61 9.34 -11.51 -8.68
CA SER A 61 8.47 -12.66 -8.39
C SER A 61 7.98 -12.73 -6.94
N LEU A 62 6.89 -13.47 -6.72
CA LEU A 62 6.40 -13.81 -5.37
C LEU A 62 7.45 -14.55 -4.53
N ASP A 63 8.31 -15.35 -5.17
CA ASP A 63 9.42 -16.04 -4.49
C ASP A 63 10.48 -15.07 -3.98
N GLU A 64 10.79 -14.02 -4.74
CA GLU A 64 11.69 -12.94 -4.29
C GLU A 64 11.07 -12.14 -3.14
N LYS A 65 9.76 -11.86 -3.17
CA LYS A 65 9.04 -11.23 -2.03
C LYS A 65 9.17 -12.07 -0.76
N ASN A 66 8.93 -13.38 -0.88
CA ASN A 66 8.97 -14.31 0.25
C ASN A 66 10.38 -14.51 0.82
N GLN A 67 11.43 -14.35 0.01
CA GLN A 67 12.82 -14.37 0.51
C GLN A 67 13.18 -13.07 1.24
N TYR A 68 12.78 -11.93 0.69
CA TYR A 68 12.99 -10.62 1.32
C TYR A 68 12.37 -10.56 2.73
N LEU A 69 11.09 -10.92 2.84
CA LEU A 69 10.35 -10.88 4.11
C LEU A 69 10.87 -11.86 5.18
N LYS A 70 11.57 -12.93 4.77
CA LYS A 70 12.18 -13.90 5.70
C LYS A 70 13.53 -13.44 6.25
N GLY A 71 14.18 -12.47 5.62
CA GLY A 71 15.50 -11.97 6.02
C GLY A 71 15.46 -10.85 7.07
N GLU A 72 14.28 -10.36 7.43
CA GLU A 72 14.09 -9.22 8.34
C GLU A 72 13.74 -9.61 9.79
N PHE A 73 13.86 -10.89 10.18
CA PHE A 73 13.67 -11.38 11.56
C PHE A 73 14.92 -12.06 12.13
#